data_AF-A0A372Q4H9-F1
#
_entry.id   AF-A0A372Q4H9-F1
#
_cell.length_a   1.000
_cell.length_b   1.000
_cell.length_c   1.000
_cell.angle_alpha   90.00
_cell.angle_beta   90.00
_cell.angle_gamma   90.00
#
_symmetry.space_group_name_H-M   'P 1'
#
loop_
_entity.id
_entity.type
_entity.pdbx_description
1 polymer ?
#
loop_
_entity_poly.entity_id
_entity_poly.type
_entity_poly.pdbx_seq_one_letter_code
_entity_poly.pdbx_strand_id
1 'polypeptide(L)'
;MTNKRLVNTQMQAIVRRQNIFVTFISKLRSHPCRNSIYHGITSKKPKMQLTQHTINQVVDQLKNTQDLNNLWIHGFENLKSCIYDYFQDVEEWTLQEIENETIQIEVFEFAYLDNNHKVVIHASPNYYGQAVFSDVCVEMDESELNDYSTDNGLCYAKVLLILRVSSTKLDQNLDLILVQWYDFAYPNNMQYHYFYKCAILKYIEHYTLIPIASIADIVHIIPKFNEPEIFYVNKYIEYY
;
A
#
# COMPACT_ATOMS: atom_id res chain seq x y z
N MET A 1 15.93 -21.64 3.97
CA MET A 1 15.00 -21.50 5.11
C MET A 1 15.38 -20.22 5.85
N THR A 2 14.61 -19.15 6.07
CA THR A 2 13.38 -18.64 5.46
C THR A 2 13.35 -17.13 5.79
N ASN A 3 14.22 -16.30 5.19
CA ASN A 3 14.18 -14.84 5.42
C ASN A 3 12.83 -14.22 5.04
N LYS A 4 12.11 -14.84 4.09
CA LYS A 4 10.74 -14.47 3.69
C LYS A 4 9.77 -14.43 4.88
N ARG A 5 9.95 -15.32 5.88
CA ARG A 5 9.10 -15.37 7.08
C ARG A 5 9.41 -14.22 8.05
N LEU A 6 10.68 -13.87 8.20
CA LEU A 6 11.12 -12.77 9.07
C LEU A 6 10.69 -11.41 8.50
N VAL A 7 10.90 -11.20 7.19
CA VAL A 7 10.47 -9.99 6.47
C VAL A 7 8.96 -9.83 6.52
N ASN A 8 8.19 -10.92 6.33
CA ASN A 8 6.73 -10.88 6.46
C ASN A 8 6.29 -10.45 7.87
N THR A 9 6.88 -11.04 8.93
CA THR A 9 6.51 -10.71 10.32
C THR A 9 6.85 -9.27 10.67
N GLN A 10 7.99 -8.76 10.19
CA GLN A 10 8.40 -7.37 10.39
C GLN A 10 7.48 -6.42 9.65
N MET A 11 7.25 -6.61 8.35
CA MET A 11 6.36 -5.74 7.58
C MET A 11 4.93 -5.74 8.12
N GLN A 12 4.39 -6.90 8.50
CA GLN A 12 3.09 -6.99 9.17
C GLN A 12 3.08 -6.29 10.54
N ALA A 13 4.19 -6.31 11.29
CA ALA A 13 4.31 -5.58 12.55
C ALA A 13 4.33 -4.05 12.35
N ILE A 14 5.00 -3.53 11.31
CA ILE A 14 4.91 -2.12 10.90
C ILE A 14 3.46 -1.73 10.64
N VAL A 15 2.79 -2.50 9.77
CA VAL A 15 1.42 -2.20 9.34
C VAL A 15 0.47 -2.21 10.53
N ARG A 16 0.59 -3.23 11.39
CA ARG A 16 -0.13 -3.31 12.67
C ARG A 16 0.10 -2.08 13.52
N ARG A 17 1.35 -1.67 13.76
CA ARG A 17 1.67 -0.56 14.67
C ARG A 17 1.32 0.80 14.11
N GLN A 18 1.56 1.05 12.83
CA GLN A 18 1.11 2.28 12.17
C GLN A 18 -0.40 2.37 12.18
N ASN A 19 -1.11 1.27 11.93
CA ASN A 19 -2.57 1.29 12.02
C ASN A 19 -3.06 1.42 13.46
N ILE A 20 -2.42 0.79 14.45
CA ILE A 20 -2.70 1.04 15.88
C ILE A 20 -2.47 2.52 16.18
N PHE A 21 -1.38 3.13 15.71
CA PHE A 21 -1.10 4.55 15.91
C PHE A 21 -2.17 5.43 15.26
N VAL A 22 -2.55 5.17 14.00
CA VAL A 22 -3.62 5.90 13.29
C VAL A 22 -4.99 5.70 13.95
N THR A 23 -5.30 4.48 14.38
CA THR A 23 -6.56 4.11 15.07
C THR A 23 -6.61 4.71 16.47
N PHE A 24 -5.49 4.74 17.18
CA PHE A 24 -5.35 5.34 18.50
C PHE A 24 -5.39 6.87 18.43
N ILE A 25 -4.74 7.49 17.43
CA ILE A 25 -4.82 8.93 17.17
C ILE A 25 -6.22 9.36 16.71
N SER A 26 -6.89 8.56 15.88
CA SER A 26 -8.30 8.82 15.51
C SER A 26 -9.25 8.68 16.70
N LYS A 27 -9.00 7.74 17.63
CA LYS A 27 -9.69 7.62 18.92
C LYS A 27 -9.33 8.74 19.92
N LEU A 28 -8.15 9.34 19.83
CA LEU A 28 -7.65 10.41 20.72
C LEU A 28 -7.97 11.85 20.27
N ARG A 29 -8.79 12.07 19.23
CA ARG A 29 -9.12 13.41 18.73
C ARG A 29 -9.86 14.28 19.77
N SER A 30 -9.08 14.90 20.65
CA SER A 30 -9.37 16.17 21.32
C SER A 30 -8.15 17.06 21.50
N HIS A 31 -6.91 16.67 21.15
CA HIS A 31 -5.77 17.61 21.10
C HIS A 31 -4.84 17.34 19.90
N PRO A 32 -4.41 18.39 19.16
CA PRO A 32 -3.66 18.25 17.91
C PRO A 32 -2.16 18.16 18.20
N CYS A 33 -1.55 17.03 17.86
CA CYS A 33 -0.09 16.94 17.76
C CYS A 33 0.32 17.03 16.28
N ARG A 34 0.99 18.15 15.96
CA ARG A 34 1.76 18.48 14.74
C ARG A 34 1.16 18.04 13.39
N ASN A 35 0.44 18.97 12.75
CA ASN A 35 0.17 19.09 11.32
C ASN A 35 -0.09 17.79 10.51
N SER A 36 -0.84 16.83 11.04
CA SER A 36 -1.38 15.75 10.21
C SER A 36 -2.57 16.27 9.41
N ILE A 37 -2.28 16.49 8.14
CA ILE A 37 -3.23 16.86 7.12
C ILE A 37 -4.07 15.60 6.82
N TYR A 38 -5.39 15.71 6.71
CA TYR A 38 -6.32 14.57 6.64
C TYR A 38 -5.97 13.62 5.48
N HIS A 39 -5.93 12.32 5.80
CA HIS A 39 -5.54 11.23 4.91
C HIS A 39 -6.75 10.33 4.61
N GLY A 40 -7.64 10.75 3.71
CA GLY A 40 -8.84 9.98 3.40
C GLY A 40 -9.19 10.04 1.93
N ILE A 41 -9.92 9.03 1.45
CA ILE A 41 -10.40 9.00 0.06
C ILE A 41 -11.53 10.03 -0.07
N THR A 42 -11.24 11.17 -0.70
CA THR A 42 -12.26 12.20 -0.96
C THR A 42 -12.95 12.04 -2.32
N SER A 43 -12.55 11.04 -3.11
CA SER A 43 -13.24 10.70 -4.36
C SER A 43 -14.71 10.33 -4.09
N LYS A 44 -15.62 10.94 -4.87
CA LYS A 44 -17.07 10.84 -4.64
C LYS A 44 -17.70 9.55 -5.17
N LYS A 45 -17.03 8.81 -6.05
CA LYS A 45 -17.61 7.61 -6.68
C LYS A 45 -16.56 6.51 -6.82
N PRO A 46 -16.82 5.30 -6.31
CA PRO A 46 -15.95 4.16 -6.54
C PRO A 46 -16.05 3.70 -7.99
N LYS A 47 -14.93 3.22 -8.52
CA LYS A 47 -14.81 2.57 -9.82
C LYS A 47 -15.46 1.20 -9.83
N MET A 48 -15.36 0.49 -8.71
CA MET A 48 -15.93 -0.85 -8.53
C MET A 48 -16.34 -1.04 -7.08
N GLN A 49 -17.37 -1.85 -6.87
CA GLN A 49 -17.79 -2.29 -5.55
C GLN A 49 -17.88 -3.81 -5.54
N LEU A 50 -17.41 -4.44 -4.47
CA LEU A 50 -17.37 -5.88 -4.30
C LEU A 50 -17.39 -6.24 -2.81
N THR A 51 -17.42 -7.53 -2.53
CA THR A 51 -17.25 -8.06 -1.18
C THR A 51 -16.04 -8.99 -1.15
N GLN A 52 -15.55 -9.33 0.04
CA GLN A 52 -14.47 -10.30 0.17
C GLN A 52 -14.78 -11.67 -0.46
N HIS A 53 -16.06 -12.04 -0.55
CA HIS A 53 -16.49 -13.30 -1.17
C HIS A 53 -16.49 -13.25 -2.71
N THR A 54 -16.63 -12.05 -3.31
CA THR A 54 -16.71 -11.90 -4.77
C THR A 54 -15.37 -11.56 -5.43
N ILE A 55 -14.28 -11.38 -4.65
CA ILE A 55 -12.93 -11.07 -5.16
C ILE A 55 -12.49 -12.06 -6.26
N ASN A 56 -12.63 -13.37 -6.03
CA ASN A 56 -12.18 -14.37 -7.00
C ASN A 56 -12.95 -14.27 -8.33
N GLN A 57 -14.26 -13.99 -8.27
CA GLN A 57 -15.07 -13.80 -9.48
C GLN A 57 -14.60 -12.57 -10.27
N VAL A 58 -14.24 -11.49 -9.57
CA VAL A 58 -13.67 -10.29 -10.20
C VAL A 58 -12.32 -10.60 -10.85
N VAL A 59 -11.44 -11.36 -10.19
CA VAL A 59 -10.14 -11.79 -10.77
C VAL A 59 -10.37 -12.54 -12.09
N ASP A 60 -11.30 -13.49 -12.10
CA ASP A 60 -11.60 -14.28 -13.31
C ASP A 60 -12.17 -13.40 -14.43
N GLN A 61 -13.04 -12.45 -14.11
CA GLN A 61 -13.59 -11.49 -15.07
C GLN A 61 -12.50 -10.60 -15.68
N LEU A 62 -11.59 -10.09 -14.84
CA LEU A 62 -10.47 -9.28 -15.30
C LEU A 62 -9.59 -10.09 -16.26
N LYS A 63 -9.17 -11.30 -15.87
CA LYS A 63 -8.31 -12.18 -16.69
C LYS A 63 -8.88 -12.50 -18.08
N ASN A 64 -10.20 -12.51 -18.22
CA ASN A 64 -10.87 -12.80 -19.49
C ASN A 64 -11.04 -11.58 -20.40
N THR A 65 -10.80 -10.36 -19.89
CA THR A 65 -10.88 -9.14 -20.68
C THR A 65 -9.54 -8.94 -21.40
N GLN A 66 -9.51 -8.64 -22.71
CA GLN A 66 -8.25 -8.48 -23.47
C GLN A 66 -7.47 -7.18 -23.15
N ASP A 67 -7.96 -6.37 -22.22
CA ASP A 67 -7.50 -5.00 -21.94
C ASP A 67 -6.83 -4.90 -20.56
N LEU A 68 -5.82 -5.75 -20.36
CA LEU A 68 -5.33 -6.06 -19.02
C LEU A 68 -4.11 -5.27 -18.60
N ASN A 69 -4.32 -4.48 -17.57
CA ASN A 69 -3.26 -3.96 -16.76
C ASN A 69 -2.78 -5.03 -15.76
N ASN A 70 -1.58 -5.54 -15.93
CA ASN A 70 -1.02 -6.59 -15.06
C ASN A 70 -1.02 -6.20 -13.58
N LEU A 71 -0.76 -4.92 -13.25
CA LEU A 71 -0.70 -4.45 -11.87
C LEU A 71 -2.07 -4.49 -11.18
N TRP A 72 -3.14 -4.15 -11.91
CA TRP A 72 -4.50 -4.20 -11.37
C TRP A 72 -4.93 -5.64 -11.07
N ILE A 73 -4.65 -6.57 -12.00
CA ILE A 73 -4.91 -8.01 -11.78
C ILE A 73 -4.13 -8.49 -10.56
N HIS A 74 -2.83 -8.20 -10.49
CA HIS A 74 -2.00 -8.59 -9.37
C HIS A 74 -2.53 -8.04 -8.04
N GLY A 75 -3.05 -6.80 -8.05
CA GLY A 75 -3.75 -6.23 -6.90
C GLY A 75 -4.93 -7.10 -6.46
N PHE A 76 -5.83 -7.46 -7.39
CA PHE A 76 -7.00 -8.29 -7.06
C PHE A 76 -6.65 -9.74 -6.69
N GLU A 77 -5.64 -10.33 -7.32
CA GLU A 77 -5.15 -11.68 -6.99
C GLU A 77 -4.69 -11.78 -5.53
N ASN A 78 -4.05 -10.72 -5.01
CA ASN A 78 -3.55 -10.67 -3.65
C ASN A 78 -4.55 -10.07 -2.64
N LEU A 79 -5.59 -9.36 -3.12
CA LEU A 79 -6.53 -8.63 -2.28
C LEU A 79 -7.17 -9.49 -1.20
N LYS A 80 -7.61 -10.71 -1.52
CA LYS A 80 -8.27 -11.57 -0.54
C LYS A 80 -7.34 -11.94 0.61
N SER A 81 -6.10 -12.33 0.32
CA SER A 81 -5.11 -12.64 1.37
C SER A 81 -4.85 -11.42 2.22
N CYS A 82 -4.61 -10.26 1.60
CA CYS A 82 -4.29 -9.04 2.35
C CYS A 82 -5.47 -8.56 3.22
N ILE A 83 -6.73 -8.77 2.79
CA ILE A 83 -7.91 -8.51 3.63
C ILE A 83 -7.86 -9.42 4.86
N TYR A 84 -7.67 -10.73 4.68
CA TYR A 84 -7.61 -11.66 5.81
C TYR A 84 -6.46 -11.30 6.76
N ASP A 85 -5.27 -11.09 6.22
CA ASP A 85 -4.10 -10.68 7.00
C ASP A 85 -4.40 -9.39 7.79
N TYR A 86 -4.91 -8.34 7.15
CA TYR A 86 -5.20 -7.07 7.82
C TYR A 86 -6.24 -7.22 8.95
N PHE A 87 -7.37 -7.91 8.70
CA PHE A 87 -8.43 -8.05 9.70
C PHE A 87 -8.01 -8.96 10.86
N GLN A 88 -7.25 -10.03 10.60
CA GLN A 88 -6.72 -10.87 11.67
C GLN A 88 -5.65 -10.16 12.46
N ASP A 89 -4.74 -9.50 11.74
CA ASP A 89 -3.55 -8.99 12.36
C ASP A 89 -3.77 -7.67 13.08
N VAL A 90 -4.62 -6.82 12.51
CA VAL A 90 -4.73 -5.44 12.92
C VAL A 90 -6.05 -5.13 13.60
N GLU A 91 -7.16 -5.61 13.05
CA GLU A 91 -8.48 -5.49 13.68
C GLU A 91 -8.75 -6.62 14.70
N GLU A 92 -7.83 -7.59 14.81
CA GLU A 92 -7.89 -8.74 15.73
C GLU A 92 -9.13 -9.64 15.57
N TRP A 93 -9.70 -9.70 14.36
CA TRP A 93 -10.83 -10.59 14.06
C TRP A 93 -10.36 -12.03 13.89
N THR A 94 -11.18 -12.97 14.34
CA THR A 94 -10.98 -14.40 14.04
C THR A 94 -11.35 -14.69 12.58
N LEU A 95 -10.79 -15.77 12.01
CA LEU A 95 -11.14 -16.22 10.65
C LEU A 95 -12.65 -16.42 10.46
N GLN A 96 -13.31 -16.99 11.47
CA GLN A 96 -14.75 -17.24 11.42
C GLN A 96 -15.56 -15.93 11.39
N GLU A 97 -15.07 -14.87 12.05
CA GLU A 97 -15.71 -13.56 11.99
C GLU A 97 -15.55 -12.93 10.61
N ILE A 98 -14.36 -13.02 10.00
CA ILE A 98 -14.10 -12.52 8.63
C ILE A 98 -14.96 -13.25 7.60
N GLU A 99 -15.15 -14.56 7.75
CA GLU A 99 -15.95 -15.39 6.84
C GLU A 99 -17.46 -15.18 6.97
N ASN A 100 -17.95 -14.89 8.17
CA ASN A 100 -19.39 -14.72 8.41
C ASN A 100 -19.88 -13.28 8.21
N GLU A 101 -18.98 -12.31 8.33
CA GLU A 101 -19.29 -10.91 8.15
C GLU A 101 -19.40 -10.55 6.65
N THR A 102 -20.11 -9.48 6.30
CA THR A 102 -20.07 -8.96 4.93
C THR A 102 -19.16 -7.74 4.88
N ILE A 103 -17.93 -7.93 4.41
CA ILE A 103 -16.94 -6.87 4.24
C ILE A 103 -17.16 -6.25 2.87
N GLN A 104 -17.73 -5.05 2.85
CA GLN A 104 -17.93 -4.26 1.65
C GLN A 104 -16.62 -3.56 1.28
N ILE A 105 -16.25 -3.65 0.00
CA ILE A 105 -15.02 -3.10 -0.54
C ILE A 105 -15.40 -2.19 -1.72
N GLU A 106 -15.05 -0.92 -1.62
CA GLU A 106 -15.17 0.05 -2.69
C GLU A 106 -13.78 0.38 -3.23
N VAL A 107 -13.58 0.30 -4.55
CA VAL A 107 -12.29 0.50 -5.21
C VAL A 107 -12.29 1.84 -5.94
N PHE A 108 -11.23 2.63 -5.78
CA PHE A 108 -11.10 3.97 -6.36
C PHE A 108 -9.90 4.06 -7.31
N GLU A 109 -10.02 4.93 -8.32
CA GLU A 109 -8.93 5.20 -9.27
C GLU A 109 -7.85 6.12 -8.69
N PHE A 110 -8.22 6.95 -7.72
CA PHE A 110 -7.33 7.92 -7.08
C PHE A 110 -7.83 8.31 -5.69
N ALA A 111 -6.92 8.86 -4.89
CA ALA A 111 -7.22 9.48 -3.60
C ALA A 111 -6.26 10.65 -3.35
N TYR A 112 -6.58 11.49 -2.37
CA TYR A 112 -5.75 12.62 -1.98
C TYR A 112 -5.04 12.30 -0.67
N LEU A 113 -3.76 12.63 -0.59
CA LEU A 113 -2.97 12.47 0.64
C LEU A 113 -3.10 13.66 1.58
N ASP A 114 -3.54 14.82 1.06
CA ASP A 114 -3.64 16.07 1.79
C ASP A 114 -5.02 16.75 1.64
N ASN A 115 -5.41 17.54 2.64
CA ASN A 115 -6.65 18.31 2.70
C ASN A 115 -6.74 19.39 1.65
N ASN A 116 -5.58 19.88 1.21
CA ASN A 116 -5.52 20.90 0.19
C ASN A 116 -5.71 20.29 -1.20
N HIS A 117 -5.87 18.96 -1.29
CA HIS A 117 -6.09 18.22 -2.53
C HIS A 117 -4.99 18.44 -3.57
N LYS A 118 -3.77 18.73 -3.11
CA LYS A 118 -2.61 19.00 -3.96
C LYS A 118 -1.87 17.71 -4.31
N VAL A 119 -1.84 16.74 -3.40
CA VAL A 119 -1.10 15.49 -3.59
C VAL A 119 -2.09 14.37 -3.88
N VAL A 120 -2.03 13.82 -5.10
CA VAL A 120 -2.96 12.80 -5.61
C VAL A 120 -2.22 11.49 -5.83
N ILE A 121 -2.66 10.43 -5.16
CA ILE A 121 -2.22 9.06 -5.46
C ILE A 121 -3.17 8.43 -6.47
N HIS A 122 -2.61 7.70 -7.42
CA HIS A 122 -3.34 7.02 -8.47
C HIS A 122 -3.12 5.51 -8.40
N ALA A 123 -4.22 4.79 -8.59
CA ALA A 123 -4.22 3.39 -8.92
C ALA A 123 -5.30 3.25 -9.99
N SER A 124 -4.94 3.46 -11.25
CA SER A 124 -5.87 3.32 -12.37
C SER A 124 -5.32 2.35 -13.40
N PRO A 125 -6.11 1.31 -13.78
CA PRO A 125 -5.69 0.38 -14.81
C PRO A 125 -5.62 1.04 -16.20
N ASN A 126 -6.39 2.11 -16.42
CA ASN A 126 -6.43 2.87 -17.66
C ASN A 126 -6.83 4.33 -17.41
N TYR A 127 -5.89 5.24 -17.62
CA TYR A 127 -6.07 6.68 -17.60
C TYR A 127 -5.54 7.25 -18.92
N TYR A 128 -6.44 7.76 -19.77
CA TYR A 128 -6.12 8.22 -21.12
C TYR A 128 -5.28 7.23 -21.97
N GLY A 129 -5.57 5.93 -21.86
CA GLY A 129 -4.90 4.89 -22.62
C GLY A 129 -3.61 4.36 -21.99
N GLN A 130 -3.27 4.79 -20.77
CA GLN A 130 -2.08 4.31 -20.05
C GLN A 130 -2.38 3.96 -18.60
N ALA A 131 -1.63 2.99 -18.07
CA ALA A 131 -1.60 2.65 -16.66
C ALA A 131 -1.06 3.82 -15.83
N VAL A 132 -1.72 4.19 -14.73
CA VAL A 132 -1.19 5.21 -13.81
C VAL A 132 -1.26 4.69 -12.39
N PHE A 133 -0.12 4.23 -11.89
CA PHE A 133 0.07 3.71 -10.54
C PHE A 133 1.18 4.49 -9.86
N SER A 134 0.85 5.08 -8.71
CA SER A 134 1.82 5.83 -7.91
C SER A 134 2.77 4.91 -7.16
N ASP A 135 4.01 5.37 -7.02
CA ASP A 135 4.95 4.87 -6.03
C ASP A 135 4.90 5.76 -4.80
N VAL A 136 5.03 5.16 -3.62
CA VAL A 136 4.92 5.85 -2.33
C VAL A 136 6.05 5.44 -1.41
N CYS A 137 6.38 6.31 -0.46
CA CYS A 137 7.23 5.95 0.67
C CYS A 137 6.42 5.89 1.96
N VAL A 138 6.87 5.01 2.86
CA VAL A 138 6.28 4.76 4.17
C VAL A 138 7.41 4.84 5.19
N GLU A 139 7.20 5.61 6.26
CA GLU A 139 8.16 5.72 7.36
C GLU A 139 8.14 4.44 8.20
N MET A 140 9.30 3.80 8.32
CA MET A 140 9.49 2.65 9.19
C MET A 140 9.36 3.08 10.65
N ASP A 141 8.77 2.21 11.48
CA ASP A 141 8.81 2.38 12.94
C ASP A 141 10.27 2.35 13.43
N GLU A 142 10.66 3.33 14.23
CA GLU A 142 12.02 3.45 14.78
C GLU A 142 12.47 2.18 15.52
N SER A 143 11.53 1.48 16.16
CA SER A 143 11.80 0.25 16.91
C SER A 143 12.21 -0.93 16.02
N GLU A 144 11.94 -0.86 14.72
CA GLU A 144 12.20 -1.94 13.75
C GLU A 144 13.31 -1.60 12.73
N LEU A 145 13.87 -0.39 12.80
CA LEU A 145 14.97 0.07 11.94
C LEU A 145 16.20 -0.84 11.99
N ASN A 146 16.41 -1.56 13.10
CA ASN A 146 17.57 -2.43 13.26
C ASN A 146 17.40 -3.79 12.57
N ASP A 147 16.16 -4.20 12.30
CA ASP A 147 15.86 -5.55 11.81
C ASP A 147 15.55 -5.59 10.31
N TYR A 148 15.41 -4.43 9.66
CA TYR A 148 15.13 -4.29 8.23
C TYR A 148 15.95 -3.15 7.59
N SER A 149 16.44 -3.37 6.37
CA SER A 149 17.22 -2.35 5.64
C SER A 149 16.31 -1.28 5.04
N THR A 150 16.48 -0.02 5.44
CA THR A 150 15.68 1.12 4.97
C THR A 150 16.56 2.18 4.30
N ASP A 151 15.96 3.05 3.49
CA ASP A 151 16.63 4.27 3.00
C ASP A 151 16.35 5.42 3.97
N ASN A 152 17.22 5.55 4.98
CA ASN A 152 17.08 6.54 6.06
C ASN A 152 15.72 6.45 6.77
N GLY A 153 15.26 5.23 7.06
CA GLY A 153 13.96 4.99 7.69
C GLY A 153 12.78 4.94 6.73
N LEU A 154 12.99 5.09 5.43
CA LEU A 154 11.93 4.95 4.43
C LEU A 154 11.93 3.58 3.77
N CYS A 155 10.73 3.01 3.66
CA CYS A 155 10.40 1.86 2.81
C CYS A 155 9.60 2.35 1.60
N TYR A 156 9.72 1.66 0.48
CA TYR A 156 9.08 2.06 -0.77
C TYR A 156 8.09 1.00 -1.23
N ALA A 157 6.96 1.43 -1.77
CA ALA A 157 5.94 0.52 -2.29
C ALA A 157 5.25 1.09 -3.53
N LYS A 158 4.81 0.20 -4.42
CA LYS A 158 3.92 0.53 -5.52
C LYS A 158 2.48 0.34 -5.07
N VAL A 159 1.64 1.35 -5.25
CA VAL A 159 0.19 1.22 -5.02
C VAL A 159 -0.39 0.35 -6.14
N LEU A 160 -1.21 -0.64 -5.78
CA LEU A 160 -1.93 -1.50 -6.73
C LEU A 160 -3.43 -1.27 -6.69
N LEU A 161 -4.01 -1.01 -5.51
CA LEU A 161 -5.44 -0.70 -5.34
C LEU A 161 -5.63 0.36 -4.26
N ILE A 162 -6.62 1.23 -4.43
CA ILE A 162 -7.09 2.18 -3.42
C ILE A 162 -8.50 1.76 -3.02
N LEU A 163 -8.73 1.56 -1.73
CA LEU A 163 -9.90 0.87 -1.22
C LEU A 163 -10.54 1.62 -0.05
N ARG A 164 -11.87 1.66 -0.02
CA ARG A 164 -12.62 1.90 1.20
C ARG A 164 -13.29 0.60 1.63
N VAL A 165 -13.00 0.19 2.85
CA VAL A 165 -13.54 -1.04 3.42
C VAL A 165 -14.54 -0.68 4.52
N SER A 166 -15.70 -1.33 4.52
CA SER A 166 -16.73 -1.12 5.54
C SER A 166 -17.41 -2.44 5.91
N SER A 167 -17.88 -2.51 7.14
CA SER A 167 -18.56 -3.68 7.70
C SER A 167 -19.37 -3.26 8.92
N THR A 168 -20.41 -4.02 9.25
CA THR A 168 -21.23 -3.75 10.44
C THR A 168 -20.48 -3.92 11.77
N LYS A 169 -19.36 -4.66 11.75
CA LYS A 169 -18.47 -4.84 12.90
C LYS A 169 -17.38 -3.78 13.04
N LEU A 170 -17.21 -2.91 12.04
CA LEU A 170 -16.26 -1.81 12.10
C LEU A 170 -16.94 -0.55 12.63
N ASP A 171 -16.28 0.15 13.55
CA ASP A 171 -16.78 1.44 14.08
C ASP A 171 -16.80 2.54 12.99
N GLN A 172 -15.90 2.44 12.01
CA GLN A 172 -15.76 3.39 10.91
C GLN A 172 -15.24 2.70 9.65
N ASN A 173 -15.46 3.34 8.50
CA ASN A 173 -14.88 2.89 7.24
C ASN A 173 -13.36 3.06 7.27
N LEU A 174 -12.66 2.09 6.70
CA LEU A 174 -11.20 2.09 6.60
C LEU A 174 -10.80 2.49 5.19
N ASP A 175 -10.02 3.55 5.07
CA ASP A 175 -9.40 3.95 3.82
C ASP A 175 -8.02 3.29 3.74
N LEU A 176 -7.93 2.24 2.93
CA LEU A 176 -6.77 1.38 2.79
C LEU A 176 -6.21 1.44 1.38
N ILE A 177 -4.93 1.09 1.25
CA ILE A 177 -4.29 0.87 -0.04
C ILE A 177 -3.64 -0.51 -0.02
N LEU A 178 -3.79 -1.23 -1.13
CA LEU A 178 -3.02 -2.45 -1.36
C LEU A 178 -1.74 -2.07 -2.08
N VAL A 179 -0.61 -2.42 -1.49
CA VAL A 179 0.71 -2.07 -2.02
C VAL A 179 1.53 -3.33 -2.28
N GLN A 180 2.43 -3.25 -3.26
CA GLN A 180 3.53 -4.18 -3.45
C GLN A 180 4.83 -3.53 -3.02
N TRP A 181 5.60 -4.19 -2.18
CA TRP A 181 6.83 -3.62 -1.63
C TRP A 181 8.01 -3.73 -2.58
N TYR A 182 8.88 -2.72 -2.46
CA TYR A 182 10.25 -2.77 -2.97
C TYR A 182 11.21 -3.15 -1.85
N ASP A 183 12.30 -3.80 -2.22
CA ASP A 183 13.45 -4.03 -1.36
C ASP A 183 14.74 -3.62 -2.11
N PHE A 184 15.83 -3.44 -1.37
CA PHE A 184 17.13 -3.21 -2.00
C PHE A 184 17.46 -4.36 -2.97
N ALA A 185 17.90 -4.00 -4.18
CA ALA A 185 18.18 -4.99 -5.22
C ALA A 185 19.28 -5.98 -4.77
N TYR A 186 20.24 -5.48 -3.98
CA TYR A 186 21.44 -6.18 -3.54
C TYR A 186 21.58 -6.17 -1.99
N PRO A 187 20.68 -6.84 -1.24
CA PRO A 187 20.57 -6.69 0.22
C PRO A 187 21.82 -7.16 0.99
N ASN A 188 22.61 -8.06 0.40
CA ASN A 188 23.83 -8.57 1.00
C ASN A 188 25.06 -7.68 0.72
N ASN A 189 24.90 -6.57 -0.01
CA ASN A 189 26.01 -5.70 -0.37
C ASN A 189 25.61 -4.22 -0.32
N MET A 190 25.78 -3.64 0.87
CA MET A 190 25.40 -2.25 1.15
C MET A 190 26.06 -1.21 0.23
N GLN A 191 27.22 -1.52 -0.36
CA GLN A 191 27.87 -0.61 -1.33
C GLN A 191 27.04 -0.44 -2.60
N TYR A 192 26.22 -1.42 -2.97
CA TYR A 192 25.34 -1.39 -4.13
C TYR A 192 23.89 -1.04 -3.77
N HIS A 193 23.61 -0.59 -2.54
CA HIS A 193 22.29 -0.07 -2.20
C HIS A 193 22.00 1.27 -2.88
N TYR A 194 23.05 2.01 -3.27
CA TYR A 194 22.91 3.36 -3.81
C TYR A 194 23.75 3.58 -5.06
N PHE A 195 23.17 4.31 -6.02
CA PHE A 195 23.88 4.86 -7.18
C PHE A 195 23.58 6.36 -7.27
N TYR A 196 24.61 7.21 -7.22
CA TYR A 196 24.45 8.66 -7.11
C TYR A 196 23.47 9.11 -6.01
N LYS A 197 23.51 8.44 -4.85
CA LYS A 197 22.63 8.64 -3.67
C LYS A 197 21.17 8.20 -3.86
N CYS A 198 20.78 7.71 -5.04
CA CYS A 198 19.48 7.11 -5.29
C CYS A 198 19.49 5.64 -4.84
N ALA A 199 18.48 5.22 -4.07
CA ALA A 199 18.33 3.82 -3.67
C ALA A 199 18.07 2.94 -4.90
N ILE A 200 18.70 1.76 -4.93
CA ILE A 200 18.54 0.76 -5.98
C ILE A 200 17.63 -0.35 -5.49
N LEU A 201 16.47 -0.48 -6.13
CA LEU A 201 15.37 -1.31 -5.67
C LEU A 201 15.01 -2.42 -6.65
N LYS A 202 14.29 -3.42 -6.17
CA LYS A 202 13.56 -4.42 -6.95
C LYS A 202 12.23 -4.71 -6.28
N TYR A 203 11.25 -5.24 -7.03
CA TYR A 203 10.05 -5.76 -6.39
C TYR A 203 10.34 -6.98 -5.54
N ILE A 204 9.56 -7.12 -4.47
CA ILE A 204 9.41 -8.38 -3.77
C ILE A 204 7.96 -8.86 -3.90
N GLU A 205 7.75 -10.18 -3.82
CA GLU A 205 6.43 -10.79 -3.76
C GLU A 205 5.84 -10.65 -2.35
N HIS A 206 5.73 -9.41 -1.88
CA HIS A 206 5.11 -9.07 -0.60
C HIS A 206 4.06 -7.98 -0.84
N TYR A 207 2.84 -8.27 -0.40
CA TYR A 207 1.67 -7.44 -0.61
C TYR A 207 0.97 -7.25 0.71
N THR A 208 0.60 -6.01 1.01
CA THR A 208 -0.07 -5.68 2.27
C THR A 208 -1.13 -4.62 2.04
N LEU A 209 -2.20 -4.67 2.85
CA LEU A 209 -3.07 -3.53 3.04
C LEU A 209 -2.48 -2.63 4.12
N ILE A 210 -2.33 -1.34 3.82
CA ILE A 210 -1.95 -0.33 4.80
C ILE A 210 -2.98 0.79 4.81
N PRO A 211 -3.19 1.47 5.95
CA PRO A 211 -3.97 2.70 5.95
C PRO A 211 -3.38 3.70 4.97
N ILE A 212 -4.22 4.42 4.23
CA ILE A 212 -3.74 5.51 3.35
C ILE A 212 -2.95 6.56 4.14
N ALA A 213 -3.30 6.75 5.42
CA ALA A 213 -2.63 7.62 6.36
C ALA A 213 -1.18 7.23 6.71
N SER A 214 -0.77 6.01 6.37
CA SER A 214 0.61 5.54 6.54
C SER A 214 1.56 6.04 5.46
N ILE A 215 1.05 6.57 4.34
CA ILE A 215 1.91 7.13 3.30
C ILE A 215 2.54 8.43 3.80
N ALA A 216 3.86 8.48 3.76
CA ALA A 216 4.62 9.69 4.06
C ALA A 216 4.63 10.65 2.85
N ASP A 217 4.94 10.13 1.66
CA ASP A 217 4.94 10.93 0.42
C ASP A 217 4.80 10.05 -0.84
N ILE A 218 4.50 10.69 -1.97
CA ILE A 218 4.63 10.10 -3.31
C ILE A 218 6.09 10.20 -3.74
N VAL A 219 6.61 9.13 -4.33
CA VAL A 219 7.96 9.09 -4.88
C VAL A 219 7.91 8.73 -6.35
N HIS A 220 8.98 9.05 -7.07
CA HIS A 220 9.13 8.63 -8.45
C HIS A 220 10.20 7.54 -8.55
N ILE A 221 9.78 6.34 -8.93
CA ILE A 221 10.65 5.17 -9.07
C ILE A 221 10.73 4.82 -10.55
N ILE A 222 11.95 4.85 -11.09
CA ILE A 222 12.19 4.64 -12.53
C ILE A 222 12.95 3.34 -12.78
N PRO A 223 12.59 2.56 -13.81
CA PRO A 223 13.33 1.36 -14.17
C PRO A 223 14.73 1.72 -14.68
N LYS A 224 15.71 0.88 -14.37
CA LYS A 224 17.06 0.97 -14.92
C LYS A 224 17.02 0.57 -16.39
N PHE A 225 17.62 1.41 -17.24
CA PHE A 225 17.53 1.27 -18.70
C PHE A 225 17.91 -0.12 -19.25
N ASN A 226 18.96 -0.74 -18.69
CA ASN A 226 19.44 -2.06 -19.14
C ASN A 226 18.85 -3.25 -18.33
N GLU A 227 18.20 -2.98 -17.20
CA GLU A 227 17.72 -4.00 -16.26
C GLU A 227 16.35 -3.57 -15.73
N PRO A 228 15.25 -3.80 -16.47
CA PRO A 228 13.94 -3.22 -16.16
C PRO A 228 13.31 -3.74 -14.86
N GLU A 229 13.86 -4.81 -14.28
CA GLU A 229 13.47 -5.35 -12.96
C GLU A 229 14.14 -4.62 -11.79
N ILE A 230 15.12 -3.75 -12.08
CA ILE A 230 15.82 -2.92 -11.11
C ILE A 230 15.37 -1.48 -11.27
N PHE A 231 15.18 -0.78 -10.16
CA PHE A 231 14.65 0.56 -10.13
C PHE A 231 15.54 1.52 -9.35
N TYR A 232 15.41 2.81 -9.65
CA TYR A 232 16.02 3.89 -8.89
C TYR A 232 14.94 4.78 -8.30
N VAL A 233 15.09 5.11 -7.01
CA VAL A 233 14.28 6.18 -6.39
C VAL A 233 14.84 7.52 -6.83
N ASN A 234 14.03 8.31 -7.52
CA ASN A 234 14.40 9.64 -7.96
C ASN A 234 14.25 10.64 -6.80
N LYS A 235 15.38 11.13 -6.28
CA LYS A 235 15.44 12.12 -5.19
C LYS A 235 15.45 13.58 -5.67
N TYR A 236 15.29 13.83 -6.97
CA TYR A 236 15.52 15.15 -7.59
C TYR A 236 14.27 15.73 -8.27
N ILE A 237 13.10 15.11 -8.09
CA ILE A 237 11.83 15.72 -8.49
C ILE A 237 11.32 16.54 -7.31
N GLU A 238 11.34 17.86 -7.46
CA GLU A 238 10.62 18.76 -6.58
C GLU A 238 9.19 18.95 -7.14
N TYR A 239 8.17 18.67 -6.33
CA TYR A 239 6.79 19.00 -6.67
C TYR A 239 6.59 20.51 -6.50
N TYR A 240 6.48 21.24 -7.62
CA TYR A 240 6.21 22.69 -7.65
C TYR A 240 4.73 23.00 -7.42
#